data_AF-A0A9W8YET9-F1
#
_entry.id   AF-A0A9W8YET9-F1
#
_cell.length_a   1.000
_cell.length_b   1.000
_cell.length_c   1.000
_cell.angle_alpha   90.00
_cell.angle_beta   90.00
_cell.angle_gamma   90.00
#
_symmetry.space_group_name_H-M   'P 1'
#
loop_
_entity.id
_entity.type
_entity.pdbx_description
1 polymer ?
#
loop_
_entity_poly.entity_id
_entity_poly.type
_entity_poly.pdbx_seq_one_letter_code
_entity_poly.pdbx_strand_id
1 'polypeptide(L)'
;MSGNRRRISPSVGGSVLEEDRKKTDDEHSANVPHGQHFYSEEEKDKFRTDPEYHLEYRRNLEGTVNKLFDMFLAGSKDSLEAQKTMKAEMLRRIGSGHEDLKKRLVPNWPPGCRRITPGDGYLEALVKSNVTTVHKEISRIVPEGIIDDSGQLHEVDILACATGFNLAFNPSFDVRGVNNVKMADEFNPEPRVYLSVTVPKFPNYFIVNGVRGQWASGTALPAHEIAVEYILKCAKKMQADGIRALEVKEEPVNHLYEHIDTWHQRSVWNANCKSWYKNNISGGKLWIWGGSALHYVKTMMEPRFEHYNIRYWNPNMFAFLGNGRVEAEYLAQVGALSGREMNARLAPYLRNEDVPFEV
;
A
#
# COMPACT_ATOMS: atom_id res chain seq x y z
N MET A 1 -17.09 34.46 1.89
CA MET A 1 -15.74 33.99 2.24
C MET A 1 -15.72 32.46 2.18
N SER A 2 -15.33 31.89 1.04
CA SER A 2 -15.30 30.44 0.83
C SER A 2 -14.03 29.86 1.46
N GLY A 3 -14.17 29.28 2.65
CA GLY A 3 -13.09 28.59 3.34
C GLY A 3 -12.49 27.49 2.45
N ASN A 4 -11.18 27.53 2.29
CA ASN A 4 -10.37 26.62 1.49
C ASN A 4 -10.39 25.21 2.13
N ARG A 5 -11.40 24.39 1.80
CA ARG A 5 -11.56 23.03 2.35
C ARG A 5 -10.70 22.06 1.56
N ARG A 6 -9.58 21.63 2.13
CA ARG A 6 -8.78 20.51 1.62
C ARG A 6 -9.65 19.24 1.65
N ARG A 7 -9.76 18.58 0.50
CA ARG A 7 -10.54 17.35 0.32
C ARG A 7 -9.57 16.17 0.32
N ILE A 8 -9.82 15.15 1.15
CA ILE A 8 -9.05 13.90 1.20
C ILE A 8 -10.00 12.76 0.81
N SER A 9 -9.50 11.81 0.02
CA SER A 9 -10.19 10.68 -0.64
C SER A 9 -11.37 10.00 0.09
N PRO A 10 -12.25 9.30 -0.67
CA PRO A 10 -13.44 8.65 -0.12
C PRO A 10 -13.11 7.62 0.96
N SER A 11 -13.92 7.56 2.01
CA SER A 11 -13.77 6.60 3.10
C SER A 11 -14.35 5.24 2.70
N VAL A 12 -13.49 4.33 2.22
CA VAL A 12 -13.69 2.92 2.54
C VAL A 12 -13.47 2.83 4.06
N GLY A 13 -14.55 2.74 4.83
CA GLY A 13 -14.52 2.82 6.30
C GLY A 13 -15.44 3.87 6.94
N GLY A 14 -16.30 4.55 6.18
CA GLY A 14 -17.30 5.48 6.75
C GLY A 14 -18.22 4.84 7.80
N SER A 15 -18.37 3.51 7.77
CA SER A 15 -19.16 2.74 8.74
C SER A 15 -18.56 2.69 10.16
N VAL A 16 -17.25 2.93 10.33
CA VAL A 16 -16.61 2.97 11.67
C VAL A 16 -17.20 4.10 12.52
N LEU A 17 -17.51 5.21 11.86
CA LEU A 17 -17.97 6.43 12.51
C LEU A 17 -19.46 6.38 12.84
N GLU A 18 -20.23 5.51 12.16
CA GLU A 18 -21.65 5.28 12.46
C GLU A 18 -21.84 4.41 13.71
N GLU A 19 -20.96 3.43 13.96
CA GLU A 19 -21.05 2.57 15.16
C GLU A 19 -20.71 3.34 16.45
N ASP A 20 -19.72 4.24 16.42
CA ASP A 20 -19.40 5.09 17.58
C ASP A 20 -20.46 6.17 17.83
N ARG A 21 -21.09 6.72 16.79
CA ARG A 21 -22.21 7.66 16.94
C ARG A 21 -23.46 7.03 17.55
N LYS A 22 -23.72 5.74 17.32
CA LYS A 22 -24.86 5.04 17.96
C LYS A 22 -24.72 4.89 19.48
N LYS A 23 -23.54 5.14 20.06
CA LYS A 23 -23.32 5.13 21.52
C LYS A 23 -23.54 6.48 22.19
N THR A 24 -23.71 7.55 21.42
CA THR A 24 -23.97 8.89 21.92
C THR A 24 -25.36 9.31 21.44
N ASP A 25 -26.32 9.42 22.37
CA ASP A 25 -27.72 9.80 22.12
C ASP A 25 -27.85 11.24 21.56
N ASP A 26 -27.47 11.45 20.29
CA ASP A 26 -27.71 12.70 19.58
C ASP A 26 -28.70 12.47 18.43
N GLU A 27 -29.95 12.87 18.67
CA GLU A 27 -31.11 12.82 17.76
C GLU A 27 -30.98 13.69 16.49
N HIS A 28 -29.79 14.18 16.13
CA HIS A 28 -29.57 15.03 14.95
C HIS A 28 -28.98 14.31 13.72
N SER A 29 -28.84 12.99 13.74
CA SER A 29 -28.13 12.25 12.67
C SER A 29 -28.99 11.77 11.50
N ALA A 30 -30.31 12.03 11.49
CA ALA A 30 -31.23 11.50 10.48
C ALA A 30 -31.04 12.04 9.04
N ASN A 31 -30.03 12.87 8.76
CA ASN A 31 -29.84 13.47 7.43
C ASN A 31 -28.38 13.75 7.03
N VAL A 32 -27.40 12.95 7.48
CA VAL A 32 -26.03 13.06 6.95
C VAL A 32 -25.89 12.13 5.74
N PRO A 33 -25.65 12.64 4.52
CA PRO A 33 -25.49 11.79 3.34
C PRO A 33 -24.29 10.86 3.53
N HIS A 34 -24.42 9.58 3.16
CA HIS A 34 -23.30 8.65 3.04
C HIS A 34 -22.16 9.31 2.25
N GLY A 35 -21.07 9.65 2.94
CA GLY A 35 -19.92 10.35 2.35
C GLY A 35 -18.77 10.59 3.32
N GLN A 36 -17.73 11.28 2.83
CA GLN A 36 -16.50 11.63 3.55
C GLN A 36 -16.78 12.20 4.96
N HIS A 37 -16.14 11.65 6.00
CA HIS A 37 -16.30 12.15 7.37
C HIS A 37 -15.77 13.56 7.53
N PHE A 38 -16.60 14.42 8.12
CA PHE A 38 -16.22 15.78 8.49
C PHE A 38 -15.91 15.83 9.98
N TYR A 39 -14.63 15.89 10.30
CA TYR A 39 -14.17 16.05 11.67
C TYR A 39 -14.59 17.41 12.25
N SER A 40 -15.31 17.37 13.37
CA SER A 40 -15.67 18.53 14.18
C SER A 40 -14.43 19.16 14.83
N GLU A 41 -14.55 20.40 15.32
CA GLU A 41 -13.45 21.01 16.08
C GLU A 41 -13.18 20.27 17.40
N GLU A 42 -14.20 19.66 18.00
CA GLU A 42 -14.02 18.82 19.20
C GLU A 42 -13.23 17.54 18.89
N GLU A 43 -13.55 16.83 17.79
CA GLU A 43 -12.78 15.66 17.36
C GLU A 43 -11.33 16.03 17.07
N LYS A 44 -11.11 17.15 16.38
CA LYS A 44 -9.76 17.67 16.11
C LYS A 44 -9.04 18.04 17.38
N ASP A 45 -9.73 18.61 18.37
CA ASP A 45 -9.14 18.92 19.66
C ASP A 45 -8.73 17.65 20.39
N LYS A 46 -9.61 16.64 20.48
CA LYS A 46 -9.30 15.31 21.03
C LYS A 46 -8.10 14.67 20.35
N PHE A 47 -7.99 14.74 19.03
CA PHE A 47 -6.79 14.21 18.33
C PHE A 47 -5.49 14.91 18.72
N ARG A 48 -5.55 16.16 19.17
CA ARG A 48 -4.38 16.94 19.63
C ARG A 48 -4.09 16.73 21.11
N THR A 49 -5.11 16.55 21.94
CA THR A 49 -5.01 16.58 23.40
C THR A 49 -5.07 15.21 24.06
N ASP A 50 -5.57 14.19 23.37
CA ASP A 50 -5.76 12.82 23.87
C ASP A 50 -5.07 11.79 22.92
N PRO A 51 -3.79 11.45 23.18
CA PRO A 51 -3.03 10.50 22.37
C PRO A 51 -3.62 9.09 22.36
N GLU A 52 -4.18 8.62 23.47
CA GLU A 52 -4.81 7.31 23.61
C GLU A 52 -6.05 7.20 22.73
N TYR A 53 -6.93 8.21 22.78
CA TYR A 53 -8.10 8.30 21.89
C TYR A 53 -7.69 8.30 20.43
N HIS A 54 -6.68 9.10 20.05
CA HIS A 54 -6.21 9.14 18.67
C HIS A 54 -5.61 7.79 18.23
N LEU A 55 -4.90 7.08 19.10
CA LEU A 55 -4.38 5.75 18.80
C LEU A 55 -5.50 4.74 18.59
N GLU A 56 -6.51 4.71 19.47
CA GLU A 56 -7.67 3.82 19.34
C GLU A 56 -8.44 4.12 18.05
N TYR A 57 -8.68 5.39 17.75
CA TYR A 57 -9.31 5.84 16.51
C TYR A 57 -8.60 5.29 15.27
N ARG A 58 -7.27 5.45 15.19
CA ARG A 58 -6.48 4.92 14.06
C ARG A 58 -6.53 3.40 13.97
N ARG A 59 -6.48 2.69 15.10
CA ARG A 59 -6.61 1.22 15.13
C ARG A 59 -7.96 0.76 14.61
N ASN A 60 -9.04 1.45 14.97
CA ASN A 60 -10.39 1.12 14.53
C ASN A 60 -10.58 1.36 13.03
N LEU A 61 -10.02 2.45 12.49
CA LEU A 61 -9.99 2.71 11.05
C LEU A 61 -9.24 1.60 10.29
N GLU A 62 -8.00 1.31 10.70
CA GLU A 62 -7.18 0.26 10.06
C GLU A 62 -7.85 -1.12 10.16
N GLY A 63 -8.38 -1.45 11.34
CA GLY A 63 -9.09 -2.70 11.57
C GLY A 63 -10.30 -2.87 10.64
N THR A 64 -11.05 -1.80 10.40
CA THR A 64 -12.25 -1.86 9.55
C THR A 64 -11.92 -2.00 8.07
N VAL A 65 -10.92 -1.27 7.58
CA VAL A 65 -10.47 -1.44 6.19
C VAL A 65 -9.98 -2.88 5.97
N ASN A 66 -9.28 -3.46 6.94
CA ASN A 66 -8.78 -4.83 6.82
C ASN A 66 -9.86 -5.90 6.93
N LYS A 67 -10.96 -5.67 7.66
CA LYS A 67 -12.13 -6.57 7.71
C LYS A 67 -12.81 -6.74 6.35
N LEU A 68 -12.70 -5.75 5.45
CA LEU A 68 -13.30 -5.78 4.12
C LEU A 68 -12.51 -6.63 3.11
N PHE A 69 -11.50 -7.38 3.54
CA PHE A 69 -10.63 -8.12 2.63
C PHE A 69 -11.38 -9.16 1.78
N ASP A 70 -12.40 -9.81 2.33
CA ASP A 70 -13.15 -10.87 1.65
C ASP A 70 -13.94 -10.37 0.43
N MET A 71 -14.20 -9.06 0.34
CA MET A 71 -14.72 -8.42 -0.88
C MET A 71 -13.79 -8.61 -2.09
N PHE A 72 -12.48 -8.78 -1.85
CA PHE A 72 -11.49 -8.97 -2.91
C PHE A 72 -11.30 -10.44 -3.32
N LEU A 73 -12.01 -11.37 -2.68
CA LEU A 73 -12.02 -12.79 -3.06
C LEU A 73 -13.15 -13.01 -4.09
N ALA A 74 -12.78 -13.49 -5.28
CA ALA A 74 -13.73 -13.66 -6.37
C ALA A 74 -14.79 -14.71 -6.01
N GLY A 75 -16.06 -14.34 -6.17
CA GLY A 75 -17.20 -15.22 -5.89
C GLY A 75 -17.55 -15.38 -4.40
N SER A 76 -16.86 -14.69 -3.49
CA SER A 76 -17.28 -14.62 -2.09
C SER A 76 -18.64 -13.91 -1.96
N LYS A 77 -19.35 -14.15 -0.86
CA LYS A 77 -20.61 -13.46 -0.55
C LYS A 77 -20.40 -11.94 -0.54
N ASP A 78 -19.32 -11.48 0.08
CA ASP A 78 -19.00 -10.06 0.21
C ASP A 78 -18.66 -9.42 -1.14
N SER A 79 -17.96 -10.15 -2.03
CA SER A 79 -17.63 -9.66 -3.37
C SER A 79 -18.89 -9.48 -4.22
N LEU A 80 -19.79 -10.46 -4.19
CA LEU A 80 -21.07 -10.43 -4.92
C LEU A 80 -22.00 -9.34 -4.38
N GLU A 81 -22.09 -9.21 -3.06
CA GLU A 81 -22.92 -8.18 -2.42
C GLU A 81 -22.36 -6.78 -2.68
N ALA A 82 -21.04 -6.59 -2.58
CA ALA A 82 -20.39 -5.34 -2.94
C ALA A 82 -20.64 -4.96 -4.39
N GLN A 83 -20.54 -5.92 -5.33
CA GLN A 83 -20.82 -5.66 -6.74
C GLN A 83 -22.27 -5.19 -6.95
N LYS A 84 -23.24 -5.87 -6.32
CA LYS A 84 -24.65 -5.51 -6.39
C LYS A 84 -24.92 -4.13 -5.80
N THR A 85 -24.47 -3.89 -4.58
CA THR A 85 -24.71 -2.65 -3.83
C THR A 85 -24.04 -1.45 -4.49
N MET A 86 -22.77 -1.57 -4.90
CA MET A 86 -22.08 -0.48 -5.60
C MET A 86 -22.72 -0.18 -6.96
N LYS A 87 -23.15 -1.20 -7.71
CA LYS A 87 -23.84 -0.99 -8.99
C LYS A 87 -25.17 -0.24 -8.80
N ALA A 88 -25.97 -0.65 -7.80
CA ALA A 88 -27.21 0.03 -7.47
C ALA A 88 -26.97 1.49 -7.07
N GLU A 89 -25.94 1.75 -6.26
CA GLU A 89 -25.59 3.10 -5.83
C GLU A 89 -25.11 3.99 -6.98
N MET A 90 -24.29 3.47 -7.89
CA MET A 90 -23.88 4.21 -9.09
C MET A 90 -25.09 4.61 -9.96
N LEU A 91 -26.03 3.67 -10.17
CA LEU A 91 -27.25 3.94 -10.93
C LEU A 91 -28.13 4.99 -10.24
N ARG A 92 -28.27 4.89 -8.91
CA ARG A 92 -29.03 5.85 -8.10
C ARG A 92 -28.44 7.26 -8.19
N ARG A 93 -27.11 7.40 -8.08
CA ARG A 93 -26.40 8.69 -8.13
C ARG A 93 -26.43 9.34 -9.51
N ILE A 94 -26.39 8.56 -10.59
CA ILE A 94 -26.55 9.09 -11.95
C ILE A 94 -27.99 9.55 -12.20
N GLY A 95 -28.99 8.88 -11.61
CA GLY A 95 -30.40 9.25 -11.71
C GLY A 95 -31.11 8.69 -12.96
N SER A 96 -32.29 9.24 -13.26
CA SER A 96 -33.08 8.85 -14.44
C SER A 96 -32.47 9.43 -15.74
N GLY A 97 -32.62 8.71 -16.85
CA GLY A 97 -31.99 9.09 -18.13
C GLY A 97 -30.50 8.72 -18.23
N HIS A 98 -29.74 9.43 -19.07
CA HIS A 98 -28.27 9.27 -19.23
C HIS A 98 -27.81 7.82 -19.50
N GLU A 99 -28.56 7.09 -20.34
CA GLU A 99 -28.33 5.66 -20.59
C GLU A 99 -26.98 5.37 -21.26
N ASP A 100 -26.48 6.30 -22.06
CA ASP A 100 -25.13 6.25 -22.63
C ASP A 100 -24.05 6.36 -21.54
N LEU A 101 -24.22 7.28 -20.58
CA LEU A 101 -23.31 7.45 -19.45
C LEU A 101 -23.31 6.22 -18.55
N LYS A 102 -24.49 5.69 -18.22
CA LYS A 102 -24.65 4.47 -17.41
C LYS A 102 -23.93 3.28 -18.04
N LYS A 103 -24.12 3.06 -19.35
CA LYS A 103 -23.46 1.97 -20.08
C LYS A 103 -21.94 2.06 -20.05
N ARG A 104 -21.39 3.28 -19.99
CA ARG A 104 -19.93 3.53 -20.00
C ARG A 104 -19.30 3.46 -18.62
N LEU A 105 -19.97 4.02 -17.61
CA LEU A 105 -19.39 4.18 -16.27
C LEU A 105 -19.68 3.01 -15.33
N VAL A 106 -20.83 2.34 -15.47
CA VAL A 106 -21.21 1.25 -14.58
C VAL A 106 -20.48 -0.02 -15.03
N PRO A 107 -19.50 -0.53 -14.25
CA PRO A 107 -18.65 -1.63 -14.68
C PRO A 107 -19.38 -2.98 -14.66
N ASN A 108 -18.94 -3.89 -15.53
CA ASN A 108 -19.38 -5.30 -15.54
C ASN A 108 -18.40 -6.25 -14.85
N TRP A 109 -17.37 -5.70 -14.21
CA TRP A 109 -16.37 -6.44 -13.42
C TRP A 109 -16.56 -6.14 -11.93
N PRO A 110 -16.12 -7.03 -11.03
CA PRO A 110 -16.26 -6.84 -9.59
C PRO A 110 -15.50 -5.60 -9.09
N PRO A 111 -16.00 -4.95 -8.03
CA PRO A 111 -15.25 -3.95 -7.28
C PRO A 111 -13.87 -4.49 -6.90
N GLY A 112 -12.86 -3.63 -6.96
CA GLY A 112 -11.47 -4.02 -6.70
C GLY A 112 -10.67 -4.44 -7.93
N CYS A 113 -11.29 -4.85 -9.05
CA CYS A 113 -10.54 -5.08 -10.31
C CYS A 113 -9.70 -3.85 -10.71
N ARG A 114 -10.26 -2.67 -10.44
CA ARG A 114 -9.56 -1.38 -10.35
C ARG A 114 -9.64 -0.86 -8.93
N ARG A 115 -8.70 0.03 -8.56
CA ARG A 115 -8.79 0.78 -7.32
C ARG A 115 -10.11 1.56 -7.29
N ILE A 116 -10.86 1.40 -6.20
CA ILE A 116 -12.21 1.96 -6.08
C ILE A 116 -12.11 3.49 -6.12
N THR A 117 -12.77 4.04 -7.13
CA THR A 117 -12.90 5.46 -7.48
C THR A 117 -14.22 5.58 -8.24
N PRO A 118 -14.86 6.76 -8.33
CA PRO A 118 -14.47 8.09 -7.82
C PRO A 118 -15.10 8.42 -6.45
N GLY A 119 -14.69 9.55 -5.85
CA GLY A 119 -15.26 10.04 -4.59
C GLY A 119 -16.63 10.71 -4.76
N ASP A 120 -17.21 11.12 -3.63
CA ASP A 120 -18.53 11.77 -3.60
C ASP A 120 -18.63 13.00 -4.50
N GLY A 121 -19.76 13.13 -5.18
CA GLY A 121 -20.07 14.27 -6.05
C GLY A 121 -19.59 14.11 -7.49
N TYR A 122 -18.80 13.08 -7.83
CA TYR A 122 -18.32 12.90 -9.20
C TYR A 122 -19.44 12.49 -10.15
N LEU A 123 -20.23 11.46 -9.82
CA LEU A 123 -21.29 10.97 -10.71
C LEU A 123 -22.39 12.03 -10.90
N GLU A 124 -22.71 12.74 -9.82
CA GLU A 124 -23.68 13.83 -9.80
C GLU A 124 -23.19 15.05 -10.61
N ALA A 125 -21.88 15.28 -10.67
CA ALA A 125 -21.32 16.34 -11.49
C ALA A 125 -21.47 16.06 -12.99
N LEU A 126 -21.36 14.80 -13.41
CA LEU A 126 -21.44 14.42 -14.83
C LEU A 126 -22.81 14.65 -15.47
N VAL A 127 -23.87 14.77 -14.66
CA VAL A 127 -25.25 14.96 -15.12
C VAL A 127 -25.74 16.40 -14.97
N LYS A 128 -24.87 17.35 -14.57
CA LYS A 128 -25.25 18.77 -14.49
C LYS A 128 -25.44 19.37 -15.87
N SER A 129 -26.37 20.32 -15.98
CA SER A 129 -26.69 21.01 -17.24
C SER A 129 -25.52 21.78 -17.87
N ASN A 130 -24.53 22.16 -17.06
CA ASN A 130 -23.33 22.87 -17.51
C ASN A 130 -22.13 21.95 -17.77
N VAL A 131 -22.34 20.62 -17.82
CA VAL A 131 -21.28 19.64 -18.05
C VAL A 131 -21.59 18.86 -19.31
N THR A 132 -20.57 18.74 -20.16
CA THR A 132 -20.61 17.91 -21.36
C THR A 132 -19.56 16.82 -21.24
N THR A 133 -19.98 15.56 -21.35
CA THR A 133 -19.08 14.41 -21.34
C THR A 133 -18.70 14.04 -22.77
N VAL A 134 -17.42 14.21 -23.12
CA VAL A 134 -16.89 13.86 -24.43
C VAL A 134 -16.15 12.53 -24.33
N HIS A 135 -16.46 11.60 -25.24
CA HIS A 135 -15.90 10.23 -25.26
C HIS A 135 -15.17 9.92 -26.57
N LYS A 136 -14.73 10.96 -27.27
CA LYS A 136 -13.93 10.91 -28.50
C LYS A 136 -12.45 11.06 -28.17
N GLU A 137 -11.57 10.55 -29.03
CA GLU A 137 -10.14 10.74 -28.86
C GLU A 137 -9.74 12.19 -29.21
N ILE A 138 -8.67 12.67 -28.59
CA ILE A 138 -8.13 14.00 -28.86
C ILE A 138 -7.25 13.93 -30.11
N SER A 139 -7.57 14.71 -31.16
CA SER A 139 -6.76 14.80 -32.37
C SER A 139 -5.63 15.81 -32.21
N ARG A 140 -5.94 17.04 -31.78
CA ARG A 140 -4.97 18.11 -31.51
C ARG A 140 -5.54 19.20 -30.60
N ILE A 141 -4.63 20.01 -30.05
CA ILE A 141 -4.95 21.23 -29.31
C ILE A 141 -4.73 22.42 -30.24
N VAL A 142 -5.63 23.39 -30.21
CA VAL A 142 -5.58 24.65 -30.95
C VAL A 142 -5.75 25.84 -29.98
N PRO A 143 -5.42 27.09 -30.37
CA PRO A 143 -5.54 28.24 -29.46
C PRO A 143 -6.91 28.40 -28.79
N GLU A 144 -7.98 27.99 -29.48
CA GLU A 144 -9.36 28.10 -29.02
C GLU A 144 -9.81 26.92 -28.13
N GLY A 145 -9.09 25.79 -28.15
CA GLY A 145 -9.48 24.60 -27.39
C GLY A 145 -8.98 23.27 -27.96
N ILE A 146 -9.85 22.26 -27.96
CA ILE A 146 -9.52 20.87 -28.33
C ILE A 146 -10.29 20.45 -29.57
N ILE A 147 -9.60 19.86 -30.54
CA ILE A 147 -10.25 19.21 -31.69
C ILE A 147 -10.23 17.70 -31.48
N ASP A 148 -11.41 17.09 -31.50
CA ASP A 148 -11.55 15.64 -31.36
C ASP A 148 -11.36 14.89 -32.69
N ASP A 149 -11.39 13.56 -32.62
CA ASP A 149 -11.23 12.66 -33.77
C ASP A 149 -12.34 12.75 -34.83
N SER A 150 -13.45 13.46 -34.54
CA SER A 150 -14.52 13.74 -35.50
C SER A 150 -14.35 15.10 -36.19
N GLY A 151 -13.36 15.89 -35.77
CA GLY A 151 -13.11 17.24 -36.25
C GLY A 151 -13.91 18.31 -35.50
N GLN A 152 -14.64 17.97 -34.44
CA GLN A 152 -15.38 18.93 -33.63
C GLN A 152 -14.42 19.74 -32.75
N LEU A 153 -14.57 21.06 -32.76
CA LEU A 153 -13.91 21.96 -31.83
C LEU A 153 -14.70 22.05 -30.53
N HIS A 154 -14.02 21.79 -29.42
CA HIS A 154 -14.49 21.99 -28.05
C HIS A 154 -13.74 23.20 -27.49
N GLU A 155 -14.39 24.37 -27.51
CA GLU A 155 -13.81 25.62 -27.01
C GLU A 155 -13.64 25.57 -25.50
N VAL A 156 -12.43 25.87 -25.01
CA VAL A 156 -12.11 25.89 -23.57
C VAL A 156 -11.08 26.95 -23.25
N ASP A 157 -11.27 27.67 -22.14
CA ASP A 157 -10.29 28.64 -21.64
C ASP A 157 -9.16 27.97 -20.84
N ILE A 158 -9.44 26.81 -20.22
CA ILE A 158 -8.54 26.11 -19.30
C ILE A 158 -8.52 24.62 -19.64
N LEU A 159 -7.31 24.09 -19.84
CA LEU A 159 -7.08 22.66 -20.01
C LEU A 159 -6.38 22.06 -18.78
N ALA A 160 -7.07 21.12 -18.11
CA ALA A 160 -6.50 20.35 -17.00
C ALA A 160 -6.14 18.93 -17.43
N CYS A 161 -4.84 18.62 -17.48
CA CYS A 161 -4.33 17.31 -17.92
C CYS A 161 -4.32 16.27 -16.78
N ALA A 162 -5.41 15.52 -16.64
CA ALA A 162 -5.53 14.43 -15.67
C ALA A 162 -4.99 13.08 -16.21
N THR A 163 -3.73 13.06 -16.67
CA THR A 163 -3.13 11.95 -17.45
C THR A 163 -2.75 10.69 -16.66
N GLY A 164 -2.87 10.72 -15.33
CA GLY A 164 -2.52 9.59 -14.46
C GLY A 164 -1.03 9.53 -14.12
N PHE A 165 -0.50 8.31 -13.94
CA PHE A 165 0.85 8.06 -13.42
C PHE A 165 1.62 7.09 -14.33
N ASN A 166 2.95 7.26 -14.39
CA ASN A 166 3.85 6.27 -14.97
C ASN A 166 4.19 5.20 -13.91
N LEU A 167 3.92 3.93 -14.22
CA LEU A 167 4.15 2.79 -13.32
C LEU A 167 5.61 2.29 -13.38
N ALA A 168 6.57 3.22 -13.31
CA ALA A 168 7.98 2.88 -13.39
C ALA A 168 8.49 2.41 -12.02
N PHE A 169 8.59 1.08 -11.83
CA PHE A 169 9.32 0.50 -10.70
C PHE A 169 10.84 0.54 -10.89
N ASN A 170 11.30 0.86 -12.10
CA ASN A 170 12.71 1.09 -12.38
C ASN A 170 13.12 2.50 -11.93
N PRO A 171 14.25 2.66 -11.22
CA PRO A 171 14.80 3.97 -10.88
C PRO A 171 15.05 4.84 -12.12
N SER A 172 14.97 6.16 -11.95
CA SER A 172 15.25 7.13 -13.02
C SER A 172 16.74 7.28 -13.36
N PHE A 173 17.62 6.62 -12.61
CA PHE A 173 19.07 6.64 -12.78
C PHE A 173 19.60 5.24 -13.11
N ASP A 174 20.79 5.17 -13.72
CA ASP A 174 21.43 3.89 -14.08
C ASP A 174 21.83 3.13 -12.81
N VAL A 175 21.22 1.97 -12.59
CA VAL A 175 21.55 1.07 -11.48
C VAL A 175 22.15 -0.21 -12.03
N ARG A 176 23.34 -0.54 -11.52
CA ARG A 176 24.12 -1.69 -11.97
C ARG A 176 24.40 -2.65 -10.81
N GLY A 177 24.08 -3.91 -11.04
CA GLY A 177 24.24 -5.00 -10.10
C GLY A 177 25.57 -5.71 -10.28
N VAL A 178 25.63 -6.94 -9.75
CA VAL A 178 26.75 -7.85 -9.96
C VAL A 178 26.99 -8.07 -11.45
N ASN A 179 28.26 -8.23 -11.84
CA ASN A 179 28.66 -8.42 -13.23
C ASN A 179 28.17 -7.31 -14.19
N ASN A 180 27.98 -6.09 -13.69
CA ASN A 180 27.59 -4.91 -14.48
C ASN A 180 26.19 -5.00 -15.13
N VAL A 181 25.34 -5.90 -14.65
CA VAL A 181 23.95 -6.07 -15.13
C VAL A 181 23.13 -4.82 -14.81
N LYS A 182 22.37 -4.31 -15.78
CA LYS A 182 21.52 -3.12 -15.60
C LYS A 182 20.15 -3.51 -15.05
N MET A 183 19.66 -2.75 -14.06
CA MET A 183 18.32 -2.98 -13.49
C MET A 183 17.20 -2.79 -14.51
N ALA A 184 17.35 -1.81 -15.41
CA ALA A 184 16.38 -1.56 -16.46
C ALA A 184 16.17 -2.78 -17.38
N ASP A 185 17.24 -3.54 -17.64
CA ASP A 185 17.18 -4.73 -18.48
C ASP A 185 16.53 -5.90 -17.70
N GLU A 186 16.88 -6.08 -16.42
CA GLU A 186 16.29 -7.11 -15.54
C GLU A 186 14.81 -6.85 -15.22
N PHE A 187 14.36 -5.59 -15.28
CA PHE A 187 12.97 -5.20 -15.04
C PHE A 187 12.11 -5.23 -16.29
N ASN A 188 12.68 -5.59 -17.44
CA ASN A 188 11.98 -5.73 -18.71
C ASN A 188 11.89 -7.23 -19.09
N PRO A 189 10.70 -7.79 -19.33
CA PRO A 189 9.40 -7.13 -19.44
C PRO A 189 8.63 -6.97 -18.11
N GLU A 190 9.08 -7.62 -17.04
CA GLU A 190 8.40 -7.58 -15.74
C GLU A 190 9.44 -7.40 -14.61
N PRO A 191 9.26 -6.40 -13.72
CA PRO A 191 10.14 -6.20 -12.58
C PRO A 191 10.03 -7.34 -11.56
N ARG A 192 11.19 -7.80 -11.08
CA ARG A 192 11.32 -8.94 -10.17
C ARG A 192 11.89 -8.53 -8.82
N VAL A 193 11.02 -8.42 -7.81
CA VAL A 193 11.40 -7.93 -6.48
C VAL A 193 10.91 -8.92 -5.42
N TYR A 194 11.85 -9.42 -4.62
CA TYR A 194 11.55 -10.32 -3.51
C TYR A 194 10.85 -9.57 -2.39
N LEU A 195 9.65 -10.05 -2.04
CA LEU A 195 8.77 -9.45 -1.02
C LEU A 195 8.57 -7.93 -1.17
N SER A 196 8.72 -7.41 -2.39
CA SER A 196 8.68 -5.97 -2.67
C SER A 196 9.80 -5.14 -2.04
N VAL A 197 10.90 -5.77 -1.60
CA VAL A 197 12.01 -5.10 -0.90
C VAL A 197 13.38 -5.31 -1.53
N THR A 198 13.77 -6.53 -1.89
CA THR A 198 15.12 -6.80 -2.40
C THR A 198 15.11 -7.34 -3.83
N VAL A 199 16.19 -7.12 -4.58
CA VAL A 199 16.26 -7.44 -6.01
C VAL A 199 17.41 -8.42 -6.27
N PRO A 200 17.18 -9.58 -6.92
CA PRO A 200 18.26 -10.48 -7.31
C PRO A 200 19.32 -9.76 -8.14
N LYS A 201 20.60 -10.12 -8.00
CA LYS A 201 21.75 -9.48 -8.67
C LYS A 201 22.08 -8.05 -8.20
N PHE A 202 21.28 -7.42 -7.35
CA PHE A 202 21.55 -6.07 -6.80
C PHE A 202 21.78 -6.14 -5.29
N PRO A 203 22.97 -6.57 -4.83
CA PRO A 203 23.28 -6.67 -3.41
C PRO A 203 23.13 -5.32 -2.71
N ASN A 204 22.63 -5.33 -1.48
CA ASN A 204 22.45 -4.15 -0.63
C ASN A 204 21.52 -3.07 -1.23
N TYR A 205 20.80 -3.38 -2.31
CA TYR A 205 19.78 -2.51 -2.87
C TYR A 205 18.42 -2.88 -2.29
N PHE A 206 17.76 -1.90 -1.68
CA PHE A 206 16.47 -2.07 -1.02
C PHE A 206 15.46 -1.08 -1.58
N ILE A 207 14.22 -1.55 -1.77
CA ILE A 207 13.07 -0.77 -2.21
C ILE A 207 12.06 -0.74 -1.06
N VAL A 208 11.42 0.39 -0.82
CA VAL A 208 10.28 0.46 0.10
C VAL A 208 9.01 0.22 -0.71
N ASN A 209 8.39 -0.95 -0.50
CA ASN A 209 7.14 -1.35 -1.13
C ASN A 209 7.18 -1.26 -2.67
N GLY A 210 8.11 -1.94 -3.34
CA GLY A 210 8.17 -2.05 -4.80
C GLY A 210 7.02 -2.82 -5.49
N VAL A 211 7.33 -3.47 -6.61
CA VAL A 211 6.34 -4.29 -7.35
C VAL A 211 5.94 -5.53 -6.54
N ARG A 212 4.69 -5.97 -6.71
CA ARG A 212 4.07 -7.06 -5.93
C ARG A 212 4.07 -6.81 -4.41
N GLY A 213 4.21 -5.55 -4.02
CA GLY A 213 3.95 -5.07 -2.66
C GLY A 213 2.47 -4.95 -2.35
N GLN A 214 2.17 -4.58 -1.10
CA GLN A 214 0.79 -4.36 -0.69
C GLN A 214 0.33 -2.97 -1.14
N TRP A 215 -0.37 -2.95 -2.26
CA TRP A 215 -0.93 -1.73 -2.86
C TRP A 215 -2.45 -1.73 -2.98
N ALA A 216 -3.08 -2.90 -2.88
CA ALA A 216 -4.43 -3.12 -3.37
C ALA A 216 -5.46 -3.31 -2.25
N SER A 217 -5.03 -3.76 -1.07
CA SER A 217 -5.88 -3.88 0.12
C SER A 217 -5.20 -3.24 1.33
N GLY A 218 -6.02 -2.79 2.29
CA GLY A 218 -5.55 -2.05 3.46
C GLY A 218 -5.03 -0.65 3.12
N THR A 219 -4.41 -0.02 4.12
CA THR A 219 -3.67 1.23 3.96
C THR A 219 -2.24 0.94 3.49
N ALA A 220 -1.69 1.81 2.65
CA ALA A 220 -0.33 1.63 2.15
C ALA A 220 0.74 1.89 3.23
N LEU A 221 0.47 2.76 4.22
CA LEU A 221 1.41 3.13 5.27
C LEU A 221 1.99 1.92 6.04
N PRO A 222 1.18 0.99 6.59
CA PRO A 222 1.71 -0.21 7.24
C PRO A 222 2.65 -1.04 6.35
N ALA A 223 2.41 -1.09 5.03
CA ALA A 223 3.27 -1.80 4.09
C ALA A 223 4.64 -1.11 3.91
N HIS A 224 4.68 0.22 3.92
CA HIS A 224 5.95 0.95 3.89
C HIS A 224 6.68 0.85 5.23
N GLU A 225 5.99 0.97 6.36
CA GLU A 225 6.57 0.86 7.70
C GLU A 225 7.23 -0.50 7.90
N ILE A 226 6.53 -1.61 7.60
CA ILE A 226 7.10 -2.95 7.75
C ILE A 226 8.25 -3.21 6.76
N ALA A 227 8.22 -2.61 5.56
CA ALA A 227 9.33 -2.69 4.62
C ALA A 227 10.57 -1.96 5.16
N VAL A 228 10.40 -0.79 5.78
CA VAL A 228 11.49 -0.06 6.45
C VAL A 228 12.04 -0.87 7.62
N GLU A 229 11.19 -1.45 8.46
CA GLU A 229 11.61 -2.33 9.56
C GLU A 229 12.41 -3.54 9.06
N TYR A 230 11.95 -4.19 7.98
CA TYR A 230 12.67 -5.27 7.32
C TYR A 230 14.08 -4.84 6.90
N ILE A 231 14.19 -3.68 6.23
CA ILE A 231 15.47 -3.11 5.78
C ILE A 231 16.38 -2.83 6.98
N LEU A 232 15.85 -2.26 8.06
CA LEU A 232 16.61 -2.00 9.28
C LEU A 232 17.10 -3.29 9.94
N LYS A 233 16.30 -4.36 9.96
CA LYS A 233 16.72 -5.68 10.44
C LYS A 233 17.85 -6.25 9.59
N CYS A 234 17.76 -6.14 8.26
CA CYS A 234 18.85 -6.52 7.37
C CYS A 234 20.12 -5.69 7.64
N ALA A 235 20.00 -4.38 7.76
CA ALA A 235 21.14 -3.49 8.02
C ALA A 235 21.81 -3.78 9.37
N LYS A 236 21.03 -3.97 10.44
CA LYS A 236 21.52 -4.36 11.77
C LYS A 236 22.24 -5.71 11.71
N LYS A 237 21.65 -6.71 11.06
CA LYS A 237 22.30 -8.02 10.84
C LYS A 237 23.62 -7.87 10.09
N MET A 238 23.65 -7.03 9.07
CA MET A 238 24.87 -6.82 8.29
C MET A 238 25.98 -6.17 9.10
N GLN A 239 25.66 -5.17 9.92
CA GLN A 239 26.60 -4.51 10.81
C GLN A 239 27.10 -5.45 11.90
N ALA A 240 26.18 -6.16 12.57
CA ALA A 240 26.50 -7.05 13.68
C ALA A 240 27.42 -8.21 13.25
N ASP A 241 27.16 -8.83 12.09
CA ASP A 241 27.90 -10.02 11.65
C ASP A 241 29.06 -9.73 10.69
N GLY A 242 29.36 -8.47 10.39
CA GLY A 242 30.40 -8.11 9.42
C GLY A 242 30.08 -8.57 7.98
N ILE A 243 28.80 -8.53 7.59
CA ILE A 243 28.35 -8.88 6.24
C ILE A 243 28.64 -7.72 5.29
N ARG A 244 29.38 -8.02 4.22
CA ARG A 244 29.69 -7.09 3.14
C ARG A 244 28.55 -6.92 2.15
N ALA A 245 27.91 -8.03 1.78
CA ALA A 245 26.83 -8.02 0.80
C ALA A 245 25.72 -9.00 1.17
N LEU A 246 24.49 -8.52 1.07
CA LEU A 246 23.26 -9.29 1.20
C LEU A 246 22.54 -9.24 -0.14
N GLU A 247 22.46 -10.38 -0.83
CA GLU A 247 21.86 -10.50 -2.17
C GLU A 247 20.79 -11.58 -2.15
N VAL A 248 19.56 -11.27 -2.54
CA VAL A 248 18.50 -12.30 -2.58
C VAL A 248 18.75 -13.29 -3.71
N LYS A 249 18.52 -14.57 -3.44
CA LYS A 249 18.61 -15.65 -4.44
C LYS A 249 17.44 -15.56 -5.42
N GLU A 250 17.66 -15.93 -6.68
CA GLU A 250 16.59 -15.93 -7.70
C GLU A 250 15.47 -16.95 -7.41
N GLU A 251 15.82 -18.13 -6.90
CA GLU A 251 14.88 -19.23 -6.65
C GLU A 251 13.74 -18.84 -5.69
N PRO A 252 13.99 -18.24 -4.49
CA PRO A 252 12.93 -17.70 -3.65
C PRO A 252 12.03 -16.69 -4.35
N VAL A 253 12.54 -15.89 -5.29
CA VAL A 253 11.74 -14.95 -6.07
C VAL A 253 10.85 -15.68 -7.07
N ASN A 254 11.35 -16.74 -7.71
CA ASN A 254 10.55 -17.61 -8.58
C ASN A 254 9.39 -18.24 -7.83
N HIS A 255 9.67 -18.90 -6.69
CA HIS A 255 8.64 -19.54 -5.86
C HIS A 255 7.61 -18.54 -5.33
N LEU A 256 8.06 -17.35 -4.92
CA LEU A 256 7.16 -16.29 -4.47
C LEU A 256 6.23 -15.82 -5.58
N TYR A 257 6.77 -15.63 -6.79
CA TYR A 257 5.98 -15.16 -7.94
C TYR A 257 4.95 -16.19 -8.37
N GLU A 258 5.33 -17.47 -8.42
CA GLU A 258 4.41 -18.57 -8.69
C GLU A 258 3.27 -18.65 -7.65
N HIS A 259 3.61 -18.48 -6.37
CA HIS A 259 2.62 -18.47 -5.29
C HIS A 259 1.63 -17.30 -5.44
N ILE A 260 2.12 -16.10 -5.70
CA ILE A 260 1.29 -14.89 -5.90
C ILE A 260 0.40 -15.05 -7.14
N ASP A 261 0.95 -15.54 -8.26
CA ASP A 261 0.21 -15.75 -9.50
C ASP A 261 -0.93 -16.76 -9.29
N THR A 262 -0.62 -17.89 -8.63
CA THR A 262 -1.61 -18.92 -8.29
C THR A 262 -2.69 -18.37 -7.36
N TRP A 263 -2.29 -17.62 -6.32
CA TRP A 263 -3.24 -17.01 -5.40
C TRP A 263 -4.19 -16.05 -6.10
N HIS A 264 -3.70 -15.28 -7.08
CA HIS A 264 -4.52 -14.30 -7.78
C HIS A 264 -5.61 -14.90 -8.66
N GLN A 265 -5.53 -16.18 -9.05
CA GLN A 265 -6.58 -16.85 -9.81
C GLN A 265 -7.96 -16.75 -9.14
N ARG A 266 -8.00 -16.68 -7.80
CA ARG A 266 -9.23 -16.53 -7.00
C ARG A 266 -9.50 -15.09 -6.52
N SER A 267 -8.80 -14.10 -7.05
CA SER A 267 -8.95 -12.70 -6.63
C SER A 267 -9.72 -11.86 -7.64
N VAL A 268 -10.47 -10.86 -7.17
CA VAL A 268 -11.19 -9.92 -8.05
C VAL A 268 -10.25 -9.08 -8.92
N TRP A 269 -8.99 -8.90 -8.48
CA TRP A 269 -7.95 -8.20 -9.24
C TRP A 269 -7.64 -8.87 -10.57
N ASN A 270 -7.84 -10.20 -10.66
CA ASN A 270 -7.63 -10.98 -11.87
C ASN A 270 -8.82 -10.93 -12.85
N ALA A 271 -9.93 -10.27 -12.51
CA ALA A 271 -11.09 -10.17 -13.40
C ALA A 271 -10.76 -9.44 -14.72
N ASN A 272 -11.60 -9.60 -15.74
CA ASN A 272 -11.37 -9.02 -17.07
C ASN A 272 -11.64 -7.50 -17.09
N CYS A 273 -10.65 -6.72 -16.66
CA CYS A 273 -10.63 -5.26 -16.77
C CYS A 273 -9.20 -4.79 -17.09
N LYS A 274 -9.05 -3.60 -17.69
CA LYS A 274 -7.73 -2.93 -17.75
C LYS A 274 -7.48 -2.24 -16.42
N SER A 275 -6.34 -2.48 -15.77
CA SER A 275 -5.97 -1.85 -14.51
C SER A 275 -4.47 -1.69 -14.43
N TRP A 276 -4.00 -0.65 -13.73
CA TRP A 276 -2.59 -0.46 -13.46
C TRP A 276 -1.98 -1.65 -12.69
N TYR A 277 -2.79 -2.37 -11.90
CA TYR A 277 -2.39 -3.60 -11.21
C TYR A 277 -1.82 -4.66 -12.15
N LYS A 278 -2.10 -4.60 -13.45
CA LYS A 278 -1.67 -5.56 -14.47
C LYS A 278 -1.14 -4.86 -15.72
N ASN A 279 -0.39 -3.79 -15.48
CA ASN A 279 0.24 -2.96 -16.51
C ASN A 279 -0.73 -2.50 -17.61
N ASN A 280 -1.98 -2.18 -17.24
CA ASN A 280 -3.07 -1.80 -18.16
C ASN A 280 -3.45 -2.83 -19.23
N ILE A 281 -2.97 -4.08 -19.09
CA ILE A 281 -3.27 -5.20 -19.98
C ILE A 281 -4.35 -6.06 -19.33
N SER A 282 -5.47 -6.28 -20.02
CA SER A 282 -6.51 -7.18 -19.52
C SER A 282 -5.99 -8.62 -19.52
N GLY A 283 -6.08 -9.31 -18.39
CA GLY A 283 -5.46 -10.63 -18.21
C GLY A 283 -3.93 -10.63 -18.05
N GLY A 284 -3.31 -9.45 -17.90
CA GLY A 284 -1.89 -9.34 -17.61
C GLY A 284 -1.52 -9.82 -16.20
N LYS A 285 -0.23 -10.08 -15.97
CA LYS A 285 0.32 -10.45 -14.66
C LYS A 285 0.08 -9.36 -13.63
N LEU A 286 -0.27 -9.74 -12.41
CA LEU A 286 -0.58 -8.81 -11.33
C LEU A 286 0.69 -8.35 -10.60
N TRP A 287 0.78 -7.03 -10.42
CA TRP A 287 1.90 -6.29 -9.83
C TRP A 287 1.64 -5.90 -8.38
N ILE A 288 0.76 -6.64 -7.70
CA ILE A 288 0.32 -6.42 -6.33
C ILE A 288 0.48 -7.72 -5.52
N TRP A 289 0.45 -7.59 -4.20
CA TRP A 289 0.57 -8.73 -3.29
C TRP A 289 -0.60 -9.71 -3.40
N GLY A 290 -0.29 -11.01 -3.33
CA GLY A 290 -1.27 -12.07 -3.20
C GLY A 290 -1.65 -12.32 -1.74
N GLY A 291 -2.70 -11.66 -1.24
CA GLY A 291 -3.17 -11.79 0.14
C GLY A 291 -3.60 -10.47 0.77
N SER A 292 -3.95 -10.52 2.06
CA SER A 292 -4.36 -9.34 2.82
C SER A 292 -3.17 -8.49 3.26
N ALA A 293 -3.42 -7.25 3.69
CA ALA A 293 -2.37 -6.39 4.23
C ALA A 293 -1.78 -6.96 5.52
N LEU A 294 -2.62 -7.54 6.38
CA LEU A 294 -2.16 -8.24 7.57
C LEU A 294 -1.30 -9.46 7.23
N HIS A 295 -1.65 -10.20 6.16
CA HIS A 295 -0.81 -11.30 5.67
C HIS A 295 0.56 -10.77 5.22
N TYR A 296 0.59 -9.71 4.41
CA TYR A 296 1.85 -9.09 3.96
C TYR A 296 2.71 -8.64 5.14
N VAL A 297 2.14 -7.87 6.07
CA VAL A 297 2.83 -7.38 7.27
C VAL A 297 3.43 -8.55 8.04
N LYS A 298 2.63 -9.59 8.34
CA LYS A 298 3.11 -10.78 9.04
C LYS A 298 4.24 -11.48 8.29
N THR A 299 4.15 -11.61 6.97
CA THR A 299 5.20 -12.23 6.14
C THR A 299 6.52 -11.45 6.22
N MET A 300 6.42 -10.12 6.33
CA MET A 300 7.52 -9.16 6.34
C MET A 300 8.15 -8.93 7.73
N MET A 301 7.53 -9.42 8.82
CA MET A 301 8.06 -9.13 10.17
C MET A 301 9.51 -9.64 10.34
N GLU A 302 9.85 -10.81 9.80
CA GLU A 302 11.19 -11.38 9.93
C GLU A 302 11.84 -11.65 8.57
N PRO A 303 13.05 -11.10 8.31
CA PRO A 303 13.84 -11.49 7.16
C PRO A 303 14.25 -12.97 7.20
N ARG A 304 13.91 -13.68 6.13
CA ARG A 304 14.36 -15.06 5.88
C ARG A 304 15.76 -15.04 5.29
N PHE A 305 16.78 -14.94 6.14
CA PHE A 305 18.17 -14.81 5.69
C PHE A 305 18.67 -16.02 4.87
N GLU A 306 18.06 -17.20 5.02
CA GLU A 306 18.31 -18.39 4.21
C GLU A 306 18.00 -18.19 2.72
N HIS A 307 17.15 -17.21 2.38
CA HIS A 307 16.85 -16.83 1.00
C HIS A 307 17.91 -15.91 0.37
N TYR A 308 18.95 -15.55 1.12
CA TYR A 308 20.00 -14.64 0.67
C TYR A 308 21.33 -15.36 0.49
N ASN A 309 22.10 -14.91 -0.49
CA ASN A 309 23.53 -15.12 -0.56
C ASN A 309 24.21 -14.05 0.31
N ILE A 310 24.87 -14.49 1.38
CA ILE A 310 25.58 -13.63 2.32
C ILE A 310 27.08 -13.69 2.00
N ARG A 311 27.69 -12.53 1.75
CA ARG A 311 29.15 -12.40 1.59
C ARG A 311 29.69 -11.56 2.74
N TYR A 312 30.69 -12.08 3.45
CA TYR A 312 31.31 -11.43 4.60
C TYR A 312 32.54 -10.60 4.18
N TRP A 313 32.92 -9.63 5.02
CA TRP A 313 34.20 -8.93 4.87
C TRP A 313 35.39 -9.83 5.22
N ASN A 314 35.23 -10.65 6.26
CA ASN A 314 36.25 -11.57 6.73
C ASN A 314 35.95 -13.00 6.24
N PRO A 315 36.96 -13.78 5.80
CA PRO A 315 36.76 -15.20 5.50
C PRO A 315 36.29 -16.02 6.72
N ASN A 316 36.64 -15.59 7.93
CA ASN A 316 36.13 -16.15 9.17
C ASN A 316 34.78 -15.51 9.53
N MET A 317 33.70 -16.28 9.42
CA MET A 317 32.35 -15.84 9.75
C MET A 317 32.14 -15.53 11.24
N PHE A 318 33.06 -15.91 12.11
CA PHE A 318 33.04 -15.58 13.54
C PHE A 318 33.83 -14.31 13.88
N ALA A 319 34.30 -13.57 12.88
CA ALA A 319 35.05 -12.33 13.11
C ALA A 319 34.27 -11.28 13.93
N PHE A 320 32.93 -11.35 13.91
CA PHE A 320 32.08 -10.47 14.73
C PHE A 320 32.25 -10.68 16.24
N LEU A 321 32.78 -11.82 16.69
CA LEU A 321 33.10 -12.05 18.10
C LEU A 321 34.21 -11.11 18.62
N GLY A 322 34.91 -10.40 17.72
CA GLY A 322 35.94 -9.44 18.07
C GLY A 322 37.03 -10.07 18.91
N ASN A 323 37.32 -9.47 20.06
CA ASN A 323 38.31 -9.98 21.02
C ASN A 323 37.70 -10.79 22.16
N GLY A 324 36.45 -11.26 22.00
CA GLY A 324 35.75 -12.06 23.00
C GLY A 324 35.21 -11.27 24.18
N ARG A 325 35.14 -9.93 24.08
CA ARG A 325 34.58 -9.06 25.13
C ARG A 325 33.50 -8.13 24.58
N VAL A 326 32.52 -7.77 25.41
CA VAL A 326 31.43 -6.82 25.09
C VAL A 326 31.63 -5.45 25.75
N GLU A 327 30.96 -4.42 25.25
CA GLU A 327 31.09 -3.03 25.73
C GLU A 327 30.90 -2.91 27.26
N ALA A 328 29.92 -3.62 27.82
CA ALA A 328 29.66 -3.58 29.25
C ALA A 328 30.84 -4.04 30.13
N GLU A 329 31.69 -4.95 29.64
CA GLU A 329 32.90 -5.38 30.36
C GLU A 329 33.99 -4.30 30.37
N TYR A 330 34.00 -3.40 29.38
CA TYR A 330 34.91 -2.24 29.36
C TYR A 330 34.36 -1.09 30.19
N LEU A 331 33.04 -0.90 30.20
CA LEU A 331 32.37 0.14 30.97
C LEU A 331 32.19 -0.21 32.46
N ALA A 332 32.60 -1.40 32.89
CA ALA A 332 32.36 -1.94 34.24
C ALA A 332 30.87 -1.93 34.64
N GLN A 333 29.98 -2.16 33.68
CA GLN A 333 28.51 -2.15 33.85
C GLN A 333 27.91 -3.56 34.01
N VAL A 334 28.73 -4.52 34.42
CA VAL A 334 28.31 -5.91 34.58
C VAL A 334 27.65 -6.11 35.95
N GLY A 335 26.38 -6.50 35.99
CA GLY A 335 25.75 -7.07 37.20
C GLY A 335 25.37 -6.12 38.35
N ALA A 336 25.16 -4.83 38.09
CA ALA A 336 24.71 -3.81 39.07
C ALA A 336 25.78 -3.23 40.02
N LEU A 337 26.71 -2.41 39.49
CA LEU A 337 27.58 -1.53 40.31
C LEU A 337 27.35 -0.03 40.11
N SER A 338 26.54 0.38 39.12
CA SER A 338 26.12 1.77 38.96
C SER A 338 24.63 1.77 38.67
N GLY A 339 23.83 2.54 39.42
CA GLY A 339 22.36 2.65 39.29
C GLY A 339 21.86 3.29 37.98
N ARG A 340 22.49 2.97 36.86
CA ARG A 340 22.04 3.26 35.49
C ARG A 340 21.50 1.97 34.87
N GLU A 341 20.62 2.12 33.89
CA GLU A 341 20.05 1.00 33.13
C GLU A 341 21.13 0.01 32.67
N MET A 342 20.83 -1.28 32.85
CA MET A 342 21.74 -2.38 32.56
C MET A 342 21.96 -2.50 31.05
N ASN A 343 23.20 -2.28 30.59
CA ASN A 343 23.58 -2.52 29.19
C ASN A 343 24.06 -3.95 28.92
N ALA A 344 24.22 -4.81 29.95
CA ALA A 344 24.49 -6.23 29.74
C ALA A 344 23.87 -7.10 30.83
N ARG A 345 23.05 -8.07 30.41
CA ARG A 345 22.45 -9.08 31.29
C ARG A 345 23.42 -10.25 31.49
N LEU A 346 23.63 -10.64 32.75
CA LEU A 346 24.57 -11.71 33.14
C LEU A 346 24.12 -13.12 32.71
N ALA A 347 22.82 -13.38 32.67
CA ALA A 347 22.29 -14.63 32.17
C ALA A 347 20.83 -14.46 31.69
N PRO A 348 20.38 -15.30 30.73
CA PRO A 348 18.98 -15.33 30.30
C PRO A 348 17.97 -15.56 31.42
N TYR A 349 18.35 -16.27 32.49
CA TYR A 349 17.44 -16.72 33.56
C TYR A 349 17.71 -16.11 34.93
N LEU A 350 18.65 -15.17 35.05
CA LEU A 350 18.85 -14.36 36.27
C LEU A 350 17.85 -13.20 36.27
N ARG A 351 16.56 -13.51 36.42
CA ARG A 351 15.44 -12.55 36.37
C ARG A 351 14.29 -13.00 37.27
N ASN A 352 13.54 -12.04 37.80
CA ASN A 352 12.37 -12.30 38.66
C ASN A 352 11.08 -12.56 37.85
N GLU A 353 11.12 -12.38 36.54
CA GLU A 353 10.00 -12.59 35.63
C GLU A 353 10.49 -12.95 34.22
N ASP A 354 9.64 -13.60 33.44
CA ASP A 354 9.98 -14.15 32.13
C ASP A 354 9.90 -13.09 31.00
N VAL A 355 10.89 -12.20 30.92
CA VAL A 355 10.99 -11.16 29.87
C VAL A 355 12.12 -11.46 28.87
N PRO A 356 11.94 -11.28 27.54
CA PRO A 356 12.96 -11.60 26.53
C PRO A 356 14.37 -11.08 26.86
N PHE A 357 15.39 -11.88 26.55
CA PHE A 357 16.79 -11.54 26.81
C PHE A 357 17.30 -10.59 25.73
N GLU A 358 17.66 -9.36 26.13
CA GLU A 358 18.31 -8.37 25.27
C GLU A 358 19.75 -8.20 25.76
N VAL A 359 20.71 -8.33 24.84
CA VAL A 359 22.17 -8.33 25.10
C VAL A 359 22.72 -6.93 25.03
#